data_AF-A0A0P5NWQ3-F1
#
_entry.id   AF-A0A0P5NWQ3-F1
#
_cell.length_a   1.000
_cell.length_b   1.000
_cell.length_c   1.000
_cell.angle_alpha   90.00
_cell.angle_beta   90.00
_cell.angle_gamma   90.00
#
_symmetry.space_group_name_H-M   'P 1'
#
loop_
_entity.id
_entity.type
_entity.pdbx_description
1 polymer ?
#
loop_
_entity_poly.entity_id
_entity_poly.type
_entity_poly.pdbx_seq_one_letter_code
_entity_poly.pdbx_strand_id
1 'polypeptide(L)'
;MFFHRYSLFLCLAWFLCILTSLAEELWRGDVTGRMNIGITASGFDQIRLDCGSNNFQVVIETKADFKGVIYTRGSFYSRKPPCFLDANGGRRFRLRIPYDECKVEDDEEKFQITLILQHDKELIMPGDGAFALECDLTNKDTKTFKVSAMSSISLADPDPSGKDVPTHLRSTVTAPNVVVFKPSDIRPRKSPTRVEL
;
A
#
# COMPACT_ATOMS: atom_id res chain seq x y z
N MET A 1 -41.79 55.63 -12.83
CA MET A 1 -41.47 54.34 -13.48
C MET A 1 -40.03 53.83 -13.16
N PHE A 2 -39.43 54.21 -12.02
CA PHE A 2 -38.05 53.80 -11.65
C PHE A 2 -38.01 52.78 -10.50
N PHE A 3 -39.01 52.76 -9.62
CA PHE A 3 -39.03 51.89 -8.43
C PHE A 3 -39.18 50.39 -8.75
N HIS A 4 -39.89 50.05 -9.83
CA HIS A 4 -40.18 48.65 -10.17
C HIS A 4 -38.94 47.92 -10.73
N ARG A 5 -38.03 48.66 -11.38
CA ARG A 5 -36.80 48.08 -11.95
C ARG A 5 -35.79 47.73 -10.86
N TYR A 6 -35.66 48.55 -9.82
CA TYR A 6 -34.79 48.28 -8.67
C TYR A 6 -35.25 47.06 -7.84
N SER A 7 -36.56 46.90 -7.67
CA SER A 7 -37.12 45.76 -6.94
C SER A 7 -36.84 44.42 -7.66
N LEU A 8 -36.92 44.39 -9.00
CA LEU A 8 -36.59 43.19 -9.77
C LEU A 8 -35.09 42.82 -9.69
N PHE A 9 -34.20 43.80 -9.74
CA PHE A 9 -32.75 43.58 -9.62
C PHE A 9 -32.35 43.08 -8.23
N LEU A 10 -32.96 43.62 -7.17
CA LEU A 10 -32.73 43.14 -5.80
C LEU A 10 -33.20 41.69 -5.62
N CYS A 11 -34.36 41.33 -6.20
CA CYS A 11 -34.86 39.96 -6.14
C CYS A 11 -33.96 38.98 -6.90
N LEU A 12 -33.47 39.37 -8.09
CA LEU A 12 -32.54 38.56 -8.90
C LEU A 12 -31.19 38.36 -8.21
N ALA A 13 -30.65 39.40 -7.57
CA ALA A 13 -29.41 39.30 -6.80
C ALA A 13 -29.59 38.39 -5.57
N TRP A 14 -30.73 38.48 -4.89
CA TRP A 14 -31.05 37.58 -3.78
C TRP A 14 -31.18 36.12 -4.23
N PHE A 15 -31.84 35.88 -5.36
CA PHE A 15 -31.98 34.53 -5.94
C PHE A 15 -30.63 33.96 -6.38
N LEU A 16 -29.75 34.78 -6.97
CA LEU A 16 -28.38 34.35 -7.32
C LEU A 16 -27.55 34.02 -6.08
N CYS A 17 -27.64 34.81 -5.00
CA CYS A 17 -26.93 34.54 -3.75
C CYS A 17 -27.39 33.20 -3.12
N ILE A 18 -28.70 32.92 -3.13
CA ILE A 18 -29.25 31.66 -2.62
C ILE A 18 -28.80 30.47 -3.47
N LEU A 19 -28.70 30.62 -4.80
CA LEU A 19 -28.16 29.58 -5.67
C LEU A 19 -26.67 29.33 -5.42
N THR A 20 -25.87 30.37 -5.15
CA THR A 20 -24.44 30.20 -4.84
C THR A 20 -24.20 29.51 -3.50
N SER A 21 -25.00 29.80 -2.47
CA SER A 21 -24.87 29.13 -1.16
C SER A 21 -25.30 27.67 -1.21
N LEU A 22 -26.33 27.34 -1.99
CA LEU A 22 -26.78 25.95 -2.16
C LEU A 22 -25.74 25.09 -2.92
N ALA A 23 -25.03 25.70 -3.88
CA ALA A 23 -23.92 25.03 -4.57
C ALA A 23 -22.73 24.81 -3.63
N GLU A 24 -22.41 25.74 -2.74
CA GLU A 24 -21.33 25.61 -1.76
C GLU A 24 -21.57 24.46 -0.76
N GLU A 25 -22.84 24.23 -0.36
CA GLU A 25 -23.22 23.07 0.47
C GLU A 25 -23.12 21.74 -0.29
N LEU A 26 -23.36 21.71 -1.60
CA LEU A 26 -23.24 20.49 -2.41
C LEU A 26 -21.77 20.06 -2.65
N TRP A 27 -20.84 21.02 -2.70
CA TRP A 27 -19.40 20.75 -2.82
C TRP A 27 -18.71 20.45 -1.48
N ARG A 28 -19.38 20.69 -0.35
CA ARG A 28 -18.99 20.17 0.98
C ARG A 28 -19.51 18.74 1.22
N GLY A 29 -19.69 17.97 0.16
CA GLY A 29 -19.80 16.52 0.23
C GLY A 29 -18.51 15.92 0.80
N ASP A 30 -18.48 15.83 2.14
CA ASP A 30 -17.65 14.98 2.99
C ASP A 30 -16.65 14.06 2.25
N VAL A 31 -15.49 14.62 1.89
CA VAL A 31 -14.28 13.86 1.55
C VAL A 31 -13.56 13.38 2.83
N THR A 32 -14.01 13.82 4.00
CA THR A 32 -13.38 13.57 5.30
C THR A 32 -13.68 12.18 5.88
N GLY A 33 -14.66 11.45 5.34
CA GLY A 33 -15.10 10.16 5.90
C GLY A 33 -14.61 8.87 5.25
N ARG A 34 -13.98 8.88 4.06
CA ARG A 34 -13.76 7.62 3.29
C ARG A 34 -12.45 7.43 2.54
N MET A 35 -11.55 8.41 2.45
CA MET A 35 -10.19 8.15 1.95
C MET A 35 -9.24 7.83 3.10
N ASN A 36 -9.45 6.66 3.71
CA ASN A 36 -8.36 6.05 4.48
C ASN A 36 -7.40 5.41 3.48
N ILE A 37 -6.32 6.11 3.12
CA ILE A 37 -5.09 5.49 2.61
C ILE A 37 -4.47 4.75 3.80
N GLY A 38 -5.18 3.73 4.28
CA GLY A 38 -4.71 2.86 5.34
C GLY A 38 -4.14 1.58 4.75
N ILE A 39 -3.66 0.71 5.63
CA ILE A 39 -3.15 -0.64 5.37
C ILE A 39 -4.24 -1.48 4.65
N THR A 40 -4.39 -1.28 3.35
CA THR A 40 -5.51 -1.84 2.57
C THR A 40 -4.91 -2.53 1.36
N ALA A 41 -4.49 -3.78 1.54
CA ALA A 41 -4.01 -4.59 0.43
C ALA A 41 -5.22 -5.28 -0.23
N SER A 42 -5.72 -4.68 -1.32
CA SER A 42 -6.78 -5.28 -2.15
C SER A 42 -6.19 -5.84 -3.45
N GLY A 43 -6.93 -6.69 -4.17
CA GLY A 43 -6.52 -7.17 -5.49
C GLY A 43 -5.48 -8.30 -5.52
N PHE A 44 -4.68 -8.50 -4.47
CA PHE A 44 -3.76 -9.62 -4.37
C PHE A 44 -4.43 -10.92 -3.87
N ASP A 45 -3.94 -12.06 -4.32
CA ASP A 45 -4.35 -13.40 -3.90
C ASP A 45 -3.35 -14.00 -2.90
N GLN A 46 -2.05 -13.94 -3.22
CA GLN A 46 -0.99 -14.30 -2.29
C GLN A 46 0.35 -13.66 -2.65
N ILE A 47 1.22 -13.51 -1.66
CA ILE A 47 2.62 -13.13 -1.83
C ILE A 47 3.48 -14.19 -1.19
N ARG A 48 4.36 -14.80 -1.97
CA ARG A 48 5.36 -15.76 -1.49
C ARG A 48 6.72 -15.08 -1.47
N LEU A 49 7.41 -15.20 -0.34
CA LEU A 49 8.79 -14.79 -0.17
C LEU A 49 9.63 -16.03 0.08
N ASP A 50 10.72 -16.15 -0.66
CA ASP A 50 11.78 -17.14 -0.48
C ASP A 50 13.11 -16.39 -0.29
N CYS A 51 13.75 -16.60 0.86
CA CYS A 51 15.01 -15.97 1.21
C CYS A 51 16.17 -16.75 0.59
N GLY A 52 16.63 -16.29 -0.56
CA GLY A 52 17.82 -16.83 -1.21
C GLY A 52 19.10 -16.48 -0.46
N SER A 53 20.22 -17.00 -0.96
CA SER A 53 21.54 -16.73 -0.38
C SER A 53 22.00 -15.27 -0.49
N ASN A 54 21.50 -14.52 -1.48
CA ASN A 54 21.90 -13.13 -1.74
C ASN A 54 20.78 -12.25 -2.31
N ASN A 55 19.52 -12.71 -2.25
CA ASN A 55 18.39 -11.98 -2.81
C ASN A 55 17.06 -12.44 -2.22
N PHE A 56 16.08 -11.54 -2.21
CA PHE A 56 14.67 -11.89 -2.02
C PHE A 56 14.11 -12.46 -3.32
N GLN A 57 13.51 -13.65 -3.27
CA GLN A 57 12.73 -14.22 -4.36
C GLN A 57 11.26 -14.06 -4.06
N VAL A 58 10.62 -13.10 -4.71
CA VAL A 58 9.23 -12.72 -4.45
C VAL A 58 8.35 -13.18 -5.60
N VAL A 59 7.26 -13.87 -5.27
CA VAL A 59 6.20 -14.22 -6.21
C VAL A 59 4.90 -13.59 -5.73
N ILE A 60 4.33 -12.72 -6.54
CA ILE A 60 3.03 -12.10 -6.30
C ILE A 60 2.01 -12.75 -7.21
N GLU A 61 0.88 -13.15 -6.65
CA GLU A 61 -0.28 -13.59 -7.40
C GLU A 61 -1.47 -12.67 -7.11
N THR A 62 -2.19 -12.27 -8.15
CA THR A 62 -3.34 -11.36 -8.08
C THR A 62 -4.64 -12.08 -8.42
N LYS A 63 -5.75 -11.62 -7.83
CA LYS A 63 -7.08 -12.20 -8.02
C LYS A 63 -7.58 -12.03 -9.46
N ALA A 64 -7.26 -10.87 -10.05
CA ALA A 64 -7.61 -10.50 -11.42
C ALA A 64 -6.36 -10.06 -12.19
N ASP A 65 -6.52 -9.86 -13.49
CA ASP A 65 -5.49 -9.26 -14.34
C ASP A 65 -5.04 -7.92 -13.74
N PHE A 66 -3.74 -7.80 -13.45
CA PHE A 66 -3.16 -6.63 -12.81
C PHE A 66 -2.41 -5.78 -13.82
N LYS A 67 -2.77 -4.51 -13.85
CA LYS A 67 -2.09 -3.45 -14.60
C LYS A 67 -1.71 -2.37 -13.60
N GLY A 68 -0.46 -1.93 -13.65
CA GLY A 68 0.09 -1.04 -12.63
C GLY A 68 1.60 -1.22 -12.51
N VAL A 69 2.15 -0.88 -11.36
CA VAL A 69 3.59 -0.98 -11.10
C VAL A 69 3.87 -1.70 -9.79
N ILE A 70 4.97 -2.44 -9.76
CA ILE A 70 5.44 -3.19 -8.60
C ILE A 70 6.88 -2.75 -8.35
N TYR A 71 7.17 -2.22 -7.18
CA TYR A 71 8.50 -1.64 -6.92
C TYR A 71 8.90 -1.69 -5.46
N THR A 72 10.20 -1.60 -5.19
CA THR A 72 10.70 -1.46 -3.82
C THR A 72 10.63 0.00 -3.39
N ARG A 73 10.30 0.27 -2.12
CA ARG A 73 10.25 1.64 -1.59
C ARG A 73 11.56 2.38 -1.91
N GLY A 74 11.44 3.60 -2.43
CA GLY A 74 12.59 4.41 -2.88
C GLY A 74 13.02 4.16 -4.33
N SER A 75 12.46 3.17 -5.03
CA SER A 75 12.82 2.84 -6.42
C SER A 75 11.81 3.29 -7.48
N PHE A 76 10.71 3.95 -7.10
CA PHE A 76 9.65 4.36 -8.03
C PHE A 76 10.19 5.18 -9.23
N TYR A 77 11.04 6.18 -8.96
CA TYR A 77 11.57 7.06 -10.00
C TYR A 77 12.68 6.43 -10.85
N SER A 78 13.33 5.35 -10.37
CA SER A 78 14.38 4.71 -11.16
C SER A 78 13.79 3.98 -12.37
N ARG A 79 12.56 3.44 -12.22
CA ARG A 79 11.82 2.68 -13.23
C ARG A 79 12.65 1.59 -13.91
N LYS A 80 13.59 0.99 -13.17
CA LYS A 80 14.52 -0.02 -13.68
C LYS A 80 14.39 -1.33 -12.90
N PRO A 81 14.43 -2.49 -13.59
CA PRO A 81 14.64 -3.76 -12.91
C PRO A 81 16.03 -3.77 -12.23
N PRO A 82 16.23 -4.56 -11.16
CA PRO A 82 15.27 -5.49 -10.56
C PRO A 82 14.28 -4.85 -9.57
N CYS A 83 14.43 -3.55 -9.27
CA CYS A 83 13.71 -2.87 -8.19
C CYS A 83 12.33 -2.32 -8.60
N PHE A 84 12.02 -2.36 -9.89
CA PHE A 84 10.78 -1.86 -10.48
C PHE A 84 10.33 -2.77 -11.61
N LEU A 85 9.02 -3.02 -11.67
CA LEU A 85 8.35 -3.80 -12.69
C LEU A 85 7.10 -3.05 -13.13
N ASP A 86 7.02 -2.73 -14.43
CA ASP A 86 5.80 -2.24 -15.07
C ASP A 86 4.94 -3.43 -15.50
N ALA A 87 3.83 -3.64 -14.79
CA ALA A 87 2.88 -4.71 -15.09
C ALA A 87 1.86 -4.22 -16.11
N ASN A 88 1.94 -4.72 -17.34
CA ASN A 88 1.00 -4.40 -18.42
C ASN A 88 -0.11 -5.45 -18.59
N GLY A 89 -0.36 -6.25 -17.55
CA GLY A 89 -1.26 -7.40 -17.54
C GLY A 89 -0.58 -8.64 -16.95
N GLY A 90 -1.38 -9.64 -16.61
CA GLY A 90 -0.98 -10.88 -15.95
C GLY A 90 -1.53 -11.00 -14.54
N ARG A 91 -1.40 -12.21 -13.99
CA ARG A 91 -1.83 -12.53 -12.62
C ARG A 91 -0.72 -13.00 -11.71
N ARG A 92 0.49 -13.17 -12.25
CA ARG A 92 1.62 -13.73 -11.52
C ARG A 92 2.90 -13.01 -11.91
N PHE A 93 3.54 -12.41 -10.93
CA PHE A 93 4.75 -11.61 -11.11
C PHE A 93 5.87 -12.20 -10.26
N ARG A 94 7.08 -12.21 -10.80
CA ARG A 94 8.27 -12.71 -10.10
C ARG A 94 9.31 -11.61 -10.05
N LEU A 95 9.81 -11.31 -8.87
CA LEU A 95 10.89 -10.37 -8.64
C LEU A 95 12.03 -11.07 -7.92
N ARG A 96 13.26 -10.77 -8.34
CA ARG A 96 14.48 -11.22 -7.69
C ARG A 96 15.26 -9.98 -7.27
N ILE A 97 15.16 -9.62 -6.00
CA ILE A 97 15.68 -8.36 -5.45
C ILE A 97 16.99 -8.64 -4.74
N PRO A 98 18.15 -8.21 -5.25
CA PRO A 98 19.45 -8.41 -4.60
C PRO A 98 19.50 -7.71 -3.23
N TYR A 99 20.20 -8.30 -2.27
CA TYR A 99 20.35 -7.71 -0.93
C TYR A 99 21.22 -6.45 -0.90
N ASP A 100 22.06 -6.25 -1.91
CA ASP A 100 22.96 -5.10 -2.07
C ASP A 100 22.39 -3.98 -2.96
N GLU A 101 21.17 -4.17 -3.49
CA GLU A 101 20.51 -3.20 -4.38
C GLU A 101 19.14 -2.76 -3.83
N CYS A 102 18.39 -2.00 -4.62
CA CYS A 102 16.97 -1.69 -4.38
C CYS A 102 16.62 -1.00 -3.06
N LYS A 103 17.61 -0.41 -2.38
CA LYS A 103 17.48 0.20 -1.04
C LYS A 103 17.10 -0.80 0.04
N VAL A 104 17.61 -2.02 -0.06
CA VAL A 104 17.52 -3.01 1.02
C VAL A 104 18.29 -2.48 2.23
N GLU A 105 17.66 -2.58 3.39
CA GLU A 105 18.29 -2.32 4.69
C GLU A 105 18.95 -3.62 5.16
N ASP A 106 20.21 -3.53 5.58
CA ASP A 106 21.01 -4.65 6.11
C ASP A 106 21.44 -4.33 7.53
N ASP A 107 20.97 -5.15 8.47
CA ASP A 107 21.31 -5.09 9.89
C ASP A 107 21.91 -6.44 10.30
N GLU A 108 23.23 -6.58 10.16
CA GLU A 108 24.00 -7.76 10.59
C GLU A 108 23.48 -9.11 10.03
N GLU A 109 23.30 -9.24 8.71
CA GLU A 109 22.71 -10.42 8.04
C GLU A 109 21.17 -10.50 8.16
N LYS A 110 20.52 -9.43 8.61
CA LYS A 110 19.07 -9.26 8.56
C LYS A 110 18.70 -8.24 7.49
N PHE A 111 18.12 -8.74 6.40
CA PHE A 111 17.77 -7.92 5.24
C PHE A 111 16.30 -7.54 5.27
N GLN A 112 15.99 -6.27 5.06
CA GLN A 112 14.63 -5.73 5.04
C GLN A 112 14.37 -4.88 3.80
N ILE A 113 13.19 -5.02 3.21
CA ILE A 113 12.74 -4.19 2.09
C ILE A 113 11.23 -4.06 2.13
N THR A 114 10.68 -2.93 1.67
CA THR A 114 9.24 -2.81 1.44
C THR A 114 8.91 -2.86 -0.04
N LEU A 115 7.99 -3.75 -0.39
CA LEU A 115 7.44 -3.93 -1.72
C LEU A 115 6.10 -3.20 -1.84
N ILE A 116 5.93 -2.41 -2.88
CA ILE A 116 4.73 -1.64 -3.19
C ILE A 116 4.05 -2.23 -4.42
N LEU A 117 2.74 -2.40 -4.34
CA LEU A 117 1.85 -2.86 -5.40
C LEU A 117 0.85 -1.74 -5.71
N GLN A 118 1.12 -0.98 -6.78
CA GLN A 118 0.37 0.23 -7.12
C GLN A 118 -0.45 0.00 -8.40
N HIS A 119 -1.76 0.22 -8.34
CA HIS A 119 -2.66 -0.03 -9.47
C HIS A 119 -2.57 1.05 -10.55
N ASP A 120 -2.20 2.27 -10.18
CA ASP A 120 -1.98 3.38 -11.11
C ASP A 120 -0.48 3.65 -11.30
N LYS A 121 -0.07 4.13 -12.48
CA LYS A 121 1.35 4.31 -12.82
C LYS A 121 1.96 5.60 -12.28
N GLU A 122 1.13 6.52 -11.80
CA GLU A 122 1.53 7.87 -11.40
C GLU A 122 1.14 8.20 -9.96
N LEU A 123 -0.02 7.71 -9.49
CA LEU A 123 -0.57 8.07 -8.17
C LEU A 123 -0.79 6.85 -7.28
N ILE A 124 -0.50 6.99 -5.99
CA ILE A 124 -0.90 6.01 -4.99
C ILE A 124 -2.39 6.20 -4.70
N MET A 125 -3.16 5.13 -4.84
CA MET A 125 -4.60 5.12 -4.67
C MET A 125 -5.00 4.27 -3.44
N PRO A 126 -6.16 4.56 -2.81
CA PRO A 126 -6.74 3.65 -1.83
C PRO A 126 -6.91 2.24 -2.42
N GLY A 127 -6.34 1.23 -1.75
CA GLY A 127 -6.37 -0.16 -2.21
C GLY A 127 -5.04 -0.68 -2.75
N ASP A 128 -4.05 0.20 -2.91
CA ASP A 128 -2.66 -0.18 -3.16
C ASP A 128 -2.06 -0.91 -1.96
N GLY A 129 -1.26 -1.93 -2.27
CA GLY A 129 -0.66 -2.81 -1.27
C GLY A 129 0.77 -2.41 -0.95
N ALA A 130 1.16 -2.53 0.31
CA ALA A 130 2.56 -2.46 0.72
C ALA A 130 2.89 -3.58 1.70
N PHE A 131 4.05 -4.20 1.49
CA PHE A 131 4.48 -5.39 2.21
C PHE A 131 5.95 -5.24 2.61
N ALA A 132 6.20 -5.20 3.92
CA ALA A 132 7.54 -5.28 4.45
C ALA A 132 7.99 -6.75 4.46
N LEU A 133 9.04 -7.03 3.69
CA LEU A 133 9.69 -8.31 3.53
C LEU A 133 10.96 -8.32 4.37
N GLU A 134 11.19 -9.42 5.07
CA GLU A 134 12.38 -9.61 5.91
C GLU A 134 12.97 -11.00 5.70
N CYS A 135 14.28 -11.05 5.54
CA CYS A 135 15.10 -12.25 5.48
C CYS A 135 16.17 -12.17 6.55
N ASP A 136 16.01 -12.95 7.61
CA ASP A 136 16.96 -13.04 8.71
C ASP A 136 17.84 -14.28 8.52
N LEU A 137 19.11 -14.05 8.18
CA LEU A 137 20.11 -15.10 7.96
C LEU A 137 20.99 -15.35 9.20
N THR A 138 20.74 -14.64 10.30
CA THR A 138 21.52 -14.75 11.55
C THR A 138 21.38 -16.13 12.19
N ASN A 139 20.20 -16.76 12.04
CA ASN A 139 19.92 -18.09 12.55
C ASN A 139 20.57 -19.18 11.69
N LYS A 140 21.86 -19.39 11.90
CA LYS A 140 22.61 -20.53 11.37
C LYS A 140 22.28 -21.75 12.23
N ASP A 141 21.46 -22.66 11.71
CA ASP A 141 21.05 -23.87 12.42
C ASP A 141 22.26 -24.81 12.58
N THR A 142 22.95 -24.66 13.72
CA THR A 142 24.25 -25.31 14.02
C THR A 142 24.17 -26.84 14.04
N LYS A 143 22.96 -27.41 14.17
CA LYS A 143 22.74 -28.86 14.26
C LYS A 143 22.62 -29.57 12.91
N THR A 144 22.24 -28.85 11.85
CA THR A 144 21.94 -29.44 10.54
C THR A 144 22.87 -28.99 9.42
N PHE A 145 23.84 -28.10 9.69
CA PHE A 145 24.72 -27.49 8.66
C PHE A 145 23.94 -26.83 7.50
N LYS A 146 22.63 -26.65 7.66
CA LYS A 146 21.73 -25.99 6.73
C LYS A 146 21.43 -24.62 7.31
N VAL A 147 21.88 -23.58 6.62
CA VAL A 147 21.45 -22.21 6.89
C VAL A 147 19.98 -22.13 6.49
N SER A 148 19.09 -22.08 7.47
CA SER A 148 17.67 -21.82 7.23
C SER A 148 17.39 -20.36 7.57
N ALA A 149 17.21 -19.53 6.55
CA ALA A 149 16.82 -18.15 6.76
C ALA A 149 15.43 -18.11 7.42
N MET A 150 15.18 -17.15 8.29
CA MET A 150 13.82 -16.85 8.73
C MET A 150 13.21 -15.83 7.76
N SER A 151 12.12 -16.22 7.10
CA SER A 151 11.42 -15.37 6.13
C SER A 151 10.17 -14.79 6.76
N SER A 152 9.96 -13.49 6.62
CA SER A 152 8.82 -12.81 7.21
C SER A 152 8.20 -11.82 6.22
N ILE A 153 6.86 -11.80 6.18
CA ILE A 153 6.08 -10.83 5.41
C ILE A 153 5.14 -10.13 6.38
N SER A 154 5.12 -8.81 6.32
CA SER A 154 4.21 -7.98 7.11
C SER A 154 3.55 -6.90 6.29
N LEU A 155 2.35 -6.47 6.69
CA LEU A 155 1.70 -5.33 6.07
C LEU A 155 2.45 -4.03 6.37
N ALA A 156 2.61 -3.18 5.36
CA ALA A 156 3.21 -1.87 5.45
C ALA A 156 2.25 -0.79 4.91
N ASP A 157 2.63 0.48 5.05
CA ASP A 157 1.93 1.62 4.47
C ASP A 157 2.45 1.91 3.06
N PRO A 158 1.61 2.03 2.02
CA PRO A 158 2.06 2.39 0.69
C PRO A 158 2.63 3.81 0.58
N ASP A 159 2.30 4.72 1.51
CA ASP A 159 2.81 6.09 1.47
C ASP A 159 4.36 6.11 1.61
N PRO A 160 5.10 6.71 0.66
CA PRO A 160 6.56 6.87 0.78
C PRO A 160 6.98 7.76 1.96
N SER A 161 6.09 8.64 2.43
CA SER A 161 6.28 9.48 3.62
C SER A 161 5.62 8.87 4.86
N GLY A 162 4.99 7.71 4.71
CA GLY A 162 4.26 7.01 5.76
C GLY A 162 5.17 6.67 6.93
N LYS A 163 4.63 6.81 8.14
CA LYS A 163 5.30 6.36 9.36
C LYS A 163 5.19 4.83 9.45
N ASP A 164 6.09 4.22 10.20
CA ASP A 164 6.02 2.79 10.48
C ASP A 164 4.63 2.40 10.99
N VAL A 165 4.10 1.32 10.41
CA VAL A 165 2.80 0.79 10.79
C VAL A 165 2.88 0.33 12.26
N PRO A 166 2.00 0.83 13.14
CA PRO A 166 1.97 0.39 14.53
C PRO A 166 1.87 -1.14 14.63
N THR A 167 2.66 -1.74 15.53
CA THR A 167 2.77 -3.21 15.67
C THR A 167 1.42 -3.91 15.81
N HIS A 168 0.44 -3.27 16.45
CA HIS A 168 -0.90 -3.83 16.64
C HIS A 168 -1.74 -3.92 15.35
N LEU A 169 -1.40 -3.15 14.32
CA LEU A 169 -2.03 -3.19 13.00
C LEU A 169 -1.20 -4.02 11.99
N ARG A 170 0.05 -4.32 12.34
CA ARG A 170 0.97 -5.08 11.50
C ARG A 170 0.64 -6.57 11.56
N SER A 171 -0.10 -7.05 10.56
CA SER A 171 -0.26 -8.49 10.36
C SER A 171 1.03 -9.04 9.77
N THR A 172 1.63 -10.02 10.44
CA THR A 172 2.92 -10.61 10.07
C THR A 172 2.79 -12.13 10.05
N VAL A 173 3.31 -12.76 9.00
CA VAL A 173 3.56 -14.21 8.96
C VAL A 173 5.05 -14.46 8.81
N THR A 174 5.52 -15.53 9.46
CA THR A 174 6.94 -15.86 9.51
C THR A 174 7.10 -17.37 9.38
N ALA A 175 8.06 -17.82 8.57
CA ALA A 175 8.36 -19.23 8.37
C ALA A 175 9.82 -19.44 7.92
N PRO A 176 10.41 -20.63 8.14
CA PRO A 176 11.75 -20.95 7.67
C PRO A 176 11.82 -21.04 6.14
N ASN A 177 12.79 -20.32 5.55
CA ASN A 177 13.14 -20.20 4.13
C ASN A 177 12.07 -19.62 3.21
N VAL A 178 10.83 -20.06 3.38
CA VAL A 178 9.71 -19.69 2.52
C VAL A 178 8.49 -19.39 3.36
N VAL A 179 7.91 -18.22 3.13
CA VAL A 179 6.65 -17.80 3.74
C VAL A 179 5.67 -17.36 2.66
N VAL A 180 4.37 -17.58 2.92
CA VAL A 180 3.28 -17.14 2.04
C VAL A 180 2.31 -16.29 2.86
N PHE A 181 2.10 -15.06 2.43
CA PHE A 181 1.13 -14.13 3.00
C PHE A 181 -0.13 -14.10 2.12
N LYS A 182 -1.30 -14.25 2.73
CA LYS A 182 -2.61 -14.26 2.09
C LYS A 182 -3.54 -13.21 2.71
N PRO A 183 -4.60 -12.78 2.01
CA PRO A 183 -5.61 -11.90 2.57
C PRO A 183 -6.25 -12.43 3.87
N SER A 184 -6.31 -13.75 4.06
CA SER A 184 -6.80 -14.37 5.30
C SER A 184 -5.93 -14.11 6.53
N ASP A 185 -4.67 -13.72 6.34
CA ASP A 185 -3.72 -13.47 7.43
C ASP A 185 -3.85 -12.05 7.99
N ILE A 186 -4.63 -11.19 7.31
CA ILE A 186 -4.91 -9.82 7.72
C ILE A 186 -5.88 -9.85 8.90
N ARG A 187 -5.43 -9.37 10.06
CA ARG A 187 -6.29 -9.29 11.26
C ARG A 187 -7.44 -8.31 11.02
N PRO A 188 -8.69 -8.67 11.39
CA PRO A 188 -9.81 -7.75 11.31
C PRO A 188 -9.55 -6.53 12.19
N ARG A 189 -9.73 -5.33 11.64
CA ARG A 189 -9.65 -4.09 12.42
C ARG A 189 -10.84 -4.07 13.38
N LYS A 190 -10.61 -4.01 14.70
CA LYS A 190 -11.69 -3.70 15.65
C LYS A 190 -12.18 -2.28 15.32
N SER A 191 -13.41 -2.16 14.84
CA SER A 191 -14.05 -0.85 14.69
C SER A 191 -14.17 -0.20 16.07
N PRO A 192 -13.80 1.08 16.24
CA PRO A 192 -14.09 1.77 17.48
C PRO A 192 -15.61 1.79 17.67
N THR A 193 -16.08 1.28 18.81
CA THR A 193 -17.48 1.38 19.24
C THR A 193 -17.86 2.86 19.23
N ARG A 194 -18.79 3.23 18.36
CA ARG A 194 -19.36 4.58 18.32
C ARG A 194 -20.05 4.81 19.67
N VAL A 195 -19.45 5.62 20.54
CA VAL A 195 -20.16 6.17 21.69
C VAL A 195 -21.08 7.23 21.12
N GLU A 196 -22.36 6.91 21.01
CA GLU A 196 -23.40 7.92 20.82
C GLU A 196 -23.46 8.75 22.09
N LEU A 197 -23.07 10.02 21.98
CA LEU A 197 -23.29 11.07 22.98
C LEU A 197 -24.50 11.89 22.56
#